data_AF-X1TL49-F1
#
_entry.id   AF-X1TL49-F1
#
_cell.length_a   1.000
_cell.length_b   1.000
_cell.length_c   1.000
_cell.angle_alpha   90.00
_cell.angle_beta   90.00
_cell.angle_gamma   90.00
#
_symmetry.space_group_name_H-M   'P 1'
#
loop_
_entity.id
_entity.type
_entity.pdbx_description
1 polymer ?
#
loop_
_entity_poly.entity_id
_entity_poly.type
_entity_poly.pdbx_seq_one_letter_code
_entity_poly.pdbx_strand_id
1 'polypeptide(L)'
;ANGDKSISYTYTEPTVFFEYAYDTAKLANEKGLKNIFVTNGFMTKECIMMMEPYLDAANVDLKSFSEETYERKMGGEVKACSK
;
A
#
# COMPACT_ATOMS: atom_id res chain seq x y z
N ALA A 1 -22.35 -7.74 13.19
CA ALA A 1 -21.04 -7.19 12.78
C ALA A 1 -21.31 -5.98 11.89
N ASN A 2 -21.25 -4.76 12.43
CA ASN A 2 -21.30 -3.56 11.60
C ASN A 2 -19.88 -3.33 11.09
N GLY A 3 -19.54 -3.94 9.95
CA GLY A 3 -18.20 -3.85 9.38
C GLY A 3 -17.87 -2.40 9.05
N ASP A 4 -16.71 -1.93 9.50
CA ASP A 4 -16.19 -0.63 9.09
C ASP A 4 -16.09 -0.60 7.56
N LYS A 5 -16.61 0.47 6.95
CA LYS A 5 -16.56 0.63 5.50
C LYS A 5 -15.17 1.16 5.10
N SER A 6 -14.51 0.48 4.17
CA SER A 6 -13.19 0.86 3.70
C SER A 6 -13.08 0.83 2.17
N ILE A 7 -12.06 1.51 1.66
CA ILE A 7 -11.60 1.43 0.27
C ILE A 7 -10.21 0.81 0.28
N SER A 8 -10.02 -0.23 -0.53
CA SER A 8 -8.73 -0.89 -0.72
C SER A 8 -8.12 -0.53 -2.06
N TYR A 9 -6.90 -0.03 -2.04
CA TYR A 9 -6.09 0.28 -3.22
C TYR A 9 -5.21 -0.94 -3.51
N THR A 10 -5.49 -1.66 -4.59
CA THR A 10 -4.98 -3.01 -4.83
C THR A 10 -4.78 -3.32 -6.33
N TYR A 11 -4.49 -4.58 -6.66
CA TYR A 11 -4.06 -5.13 -7.96
C TYR A 11 -2.66 -4.69 -8.39
N THR A 12 -2.44 -3.40 -8.55
CA THR A 12 -1.11 -2.83 -8.83
C THR A 12 -0.60 -2.14 -7.57
N GLU A 13 0.72 -2.02 -7.44
CA GLU A 13 1.31 -1.25 -6.36
C GLU A 13 0.70 0.17 -6.32
N PRO A 14 0.09 0.60 -5.19
CA PRO A 14 -0.58 1.89 -5.09
C PRO A 14 0.28 3.10 -5.44
N THR A 15 1.61 2.99 -5.34
CA THR A 15 2.52 4.07 -5.76
C THR A 15 2.53 4.34 -7.25
N VAL A 16 2.14 3.36 -8.08
CA VAL A 16 2.05 3.54 -9.54
C VAL A 16 0.95 4.52 -9.93
N PHE A 17 -0.09 4.63 -9.10
CA PHE A 17 -1.22 5.54 -9.28
C PHE A 17 -1.41 6.43 -8.04
N PHE A 18 -0.30 6.84 -7.43
CA PHE A 18 -0.28 7.46 -6.10
C PHE A 18 -1.19 8.69 -6.01
N GLU A 19 -1.15 9.60 -6.99
CA GLU A 19 -1.95 10.83 -6.99
C GLU A 19 -3.44 10.51 -6.98
N TYR A 20 -3.86 9.52 -7.78
CA TYR A 20 -5.25 9.07 -7.82
C TYR A 20 -5.66 8.39 -6.50
N ALA A 21 -4.80 7.55 -5.93
CA ALA A 21 -5.04 6.91 -4.64
C ALA A 21 -5.16 7.95 -3.52
N TYR A 22 -4.29 8.95 -3.51
CA TYR A 22 -4.23 10.02 -2.52
C TYR A 22 -5.47 10.93 -2.56
N ASP A 23 -5.87 11.38 -3.75
CA ASP A 23 -7.07 12.21 -3.91
C ASP A 23 -8.34 11.43 -3.54
N THR A 24 -8.39 10.14 -3.91
CA THR A 24 -9.49 9.26 -3.48
C THR A 24 -9.52 9.08 -1.97
N ALA A 25 -8.35 8.93 -1.33
CA ALA A 25 -8.26 8.71 0.11
C ALA A 25 -8.69 9.93 0.92
N LYS A 26 -8.40 11.14 0.44
CA LYS A 26 -8.94 12.38 1.00
C LYS A 26 -10.46 12.39 1.01
N LEU A 27 -11.08 12.13 -0.15
CA LEU A 27 -12.53 12.10 -0.30
C LEU A 27 -13.17 10.96 0.53
N ALA A 28 -12.47 9.84 0.67
CA ALA A 28 -12.91 8.72 1.50
C ALA A 28 -12.88 9.09 2.99
N ASN A 29 -11.80 9.74 3.45
CA ASN A 29 -11.64 10.19 4.82
C ASN A 29 -12.72 11.21 5.22
N GLU A 30 -13.01 12.19 4.34
CA GLU A 30 -14.11 13.15 4.53
C GLU A 30 -15.48 12.48 4.70
N LYS A 31 -15.66 11.28 4.14
CA LYS A 31 -16.89 10.49 4.23
C LYS A 31 -16.87 9.47 5.37
N GLY A 32 -15.83 9.47 6.20
CA GLY A 32 -15.66 8.51 7.30
C GLY A 32 -15.37 7.08 6.83
N LEU A 33 -14.84 6.91 5.62
CA LEU A 33 -14.39 5.62 5.11
C LEU A 33 -12.90 5.43 5.44
N LYS A 34 -12.54 4.20 5.82
CA LYS A 34 -11.14 3.83 6.04
C LYS A 34 -10.42 3.57 4.72
N ASN A 35 -9.13 3.86 4.64
CA ASN A 35 -8.30 3.61 3.47
C ASN A 35 -7.25 2.54 3.77
N ILE A 36 -7.13 1.56 2.88
CA ILE A 36 -6.21 0.42 3.03
C ILE A 36 -5.34 0.28 1.78
N PHE A 37 -4.03 0.29 1.94
CA PHE A 37 -3.11 -0.04 0.86
C PHE A 37 -2.80 -1.54 0.85
N VAL A 38 -2.97 -2.20 -0.29
CA VAL A 38 -2.44 -3.55 -0.54
C VAL A 38 -1.23 -3.40 -1.44
N THR A 39 -0.04 -3.62 -0.87
CA THR A 39 1.23 -3.15 -1.42
C THR A 39 2.27 -4.26 -1.40
N ASN A 40 3.22 -4.21 -2.33
CA ASN A 40 4.42 -5.05 -2.32
C ASN A 40 5.56 -4.46 -1.45
N GLY A 41 5.35 -3.31 -0.80
CA GLY A 41 6.32 -2.64 0.09
C GLY A 41 7.29 -1.69 -0.61
N PHE A 42 7.17 -1.47 -1.92
CA PHE A 42 8.10 -0.61 -2.67
C PHE A 42 7.89 0.90 -2.47
N MET A 43 7.01 1.31 -1.54
CA MET A 43 6.82 2.71 -1.18
C MET A 43 8.11 3.39 -0.71
N THR A 44 8.31 4.63 -1.12
CA THR A 44 9.32 5.51 -0.53
C THR A 44 8.83 6.07 0.80
N LYS A 45 9.74 6.57 1.62
CA LYS A 45 9.37 7.17 2.91
C LYS A 45 8.49 8.41 2.70
N GLU A 46 8.74 9.14 1.62
CA GLU A 46 7.99 10.34 1.21
C GLU A 46 6.55 10.00 0.84
N CYS A 47 6.33 8.92 0.08
CA CYS A 47 4.98 8.44 -0.22
C CYS A 47 4.22 8.06 1.05
N ILE A 48 4.89 7.37 1.99
CA ILE A 48 4.28 6.97 3.27
C ILE A 48 3.91 8.22 4.08
N MET A 49 4.83 9.17 4.24
CA MET A 49 4.58 10.42 4.99
C MET A 49 3.46 11.25 4.36
N MET A 50 3.37 11.29 3.03
CA MET A 50 2.30 12.02 2.35
C MET A 50 0.93 11.34 2.55
N MET A 51 0.90 10.01 2.57
CA MET A 51 -0.34 9.23 2.74
C MET A 51 -0.75 9.04 4.20
N GLU A 52 0.18 9.15 5.16
CA GLU A 52 -0.02 8.95 6.61
C GLU A 52 -1.32 9.58 7.15
N PRO A 53 -1.70 10.83 6.81
CA PRO A 53 -2.91 11.44 7.36
C PRO A 53 -4.22 10.75 6.93
N TYR A 54 -4.17 9.96 5.86
CA TYR A 54 -5.34 9.35 5.22
C TYR A 54 -5.27 7.83 5.16
N LEU A 55 -4.16 7.20 5.53
CA LEU A 55 -3.98 5.75 5.46
C LEU A 55 -4.22 5.08 6.81
N ASP A 56 -5.27 4.27 6.91
CA ASP A 56 -5.61 3.57 8.15
C ASP A 56 -4.82 2.26 8.33
N ALA A 57 -4.49 1.59 7.21
CA ALA A 57 -3.74 0.34 7.25
C ALA A 57 -3.00 0.07 5.94
N ALA A 58 -1.94 -0.74 6.03
CA ALA A 58 -1.26 -1.32 4.88
C ALA A 58 -1.12 -2.84 5.05
N ASN A 59 -1.52 -3.59 4.03
CA ASN A 59 -1.23 -5.02 3.89
C ASN A 59 -0.03 -5.18 2.94
N VAL A 60 1.11 -5.60 3.48
CA VAL A 60 2.35 -5.80 2.73
C VAL A 60 2.46 -7.27 2.29
N ASP A 61 2.52 -7.48 0.98
CA ASP A 61 2.67 -8.80 0.36
C ASP A 61 4.12 -9.29 0.39
N LEU A 62 4.47 -10.04 1.44
CA LEU A 62 5.72 -10.79 1.47
C LEU A 62 5.58 -12.09 0.66
N LYS A 63 6.26 -12.19 -0.48
CA LYS A 63 6.12 -13.32 -1.42
C LYS A 63 7.16 -14.43 -1.24
N SER A 64 8.25 -14.14 -0.53
CA SER A 64 9.31 -15.08 -0.17
C SER A 64 10.21 -14.50 0.92
N PHE A 65 10.90 -15.32 1.68
CA PHE A 65 12.00 -14.87 2.55
C PHE A 65 13.37 -14.92 1.86
N SER A 66 13.43 -15.44 0.63
CA SER A 66 14.67 -15.63 -0.13
C SER A 66 14.89 -14.48 -1.11
N GLU A 67 16.01 -13.77 -0.94
CA GLU A 67 16.47 -12.73 -1.87
C GLU A 67 16.63 -13.28 -3.30
N GLU A 68 17.26 -14.46 -3.46
CA GLU A 68 17.41 -15.11 -4.76
C GLU A 68 16.05 -15.32 -5.46
N THR A 69 15.01 -15.65 -4.71
CA THR A 69 13.67 -15.84 -5.28
C THR A 69 13.10 -14.52 -5.79
N TYR A 70 13.28 -13.44 -5.05
CA TYR A 70 12.86 -12.10 -5.45
C TYR A 70 13.60 -11.64 -6.71
N GLU A 71 14.93 -11.77 -6.73
CA GLU A 71 15.76 -11.37 -7.86
C GLU A 71 15.44 -12.16 -9.14
N ARG A 72 15.39 -13.50 -9.03
CA ARG A 72 15.33 -14.37 -10.21
C ARG A 72 13.92 -14.61 -10.76
N LYS A 73 12.89 -14.56 -9.90
CA LYS A 73 11.51 -14.89 -10.29
C LYS A 73 10.56 -13.70 -10.28
N MET A 74 10.86 -12.65 -9.51
CA MET A 74 9.94 -11.52 -9.31
C MET A 74 10.49 -10.19 -9.81
N GLY A 75 11.81 -10.08 -10.03
CA GLY A 75 12.46 -8.84 -10.46
C GLY A 75 12.46 -7.75 -9.38
N GLY A 76 12.49 -8.15 -8.10
CA GLY A 76 12.50 -7.24 -6.95
C GLY A 76 13.49 -7.66 -5.88
N GLU A 77 13.37 -7.09 -4.68
CA GLU A 77 14.16 -7.41 -3.50
C GLU A 77 13.26 -7.58 -2.27
N VAL A 78 13.63 -8.47 -1.35
CA VAL A 78 12.83 -8.73 -0.14
C VAL A 78 12.87 -7.57 0.86
N LYS A 79 13.95 -6.76 0.81
CA LYS A 79 14.14 -5.59 1.70
C LYS A 79 13.05 -4.55 1.58
N ALA A 80 12.37 -4.46 0.43
CA ALA A 80 11.25 -3.55 0.25
C ALA A 80 10.13 -3.79 1.28
N CYS A 81 9.89 -5.04 1.69
CA CYS A 81 8.84 -5.38 2.65
C CYS A 81 9.23 -5.13 4.13
N SER A 82 10.46 -4.69 4.40
CA SER A 82 11.03 -4.56 5.76
C SER A 82 11.19 -3.11 6.23
N LYS A 83 10.45 -2.18 5.62
CA LYS A 83 10.51 -0.73 5.89
C LYS A 83 9.60 -0.29 7.03
#